data_AF-A0A6A5K6I2-F1
#
_entry.id   AF-A0A6A5K6I2-F1
#
_cell.length_a   1.000
_cell.length_b   1.000
_cell.length_c   1.000
_cell.angle_alpha   90.00
_cell.angle_beta   90.00
_cell.angle_gamma   90.00
#
_symmetry.space_group_name_H-M   'P 1'
#
loop_
_entity.id
_entity.type
_entity.pdbx_description
1 polymer ?
#
loop_
_entity_poly.entity_id
_entity_poly.type
_entity_poly.pdbx_seq_one_letter_code
_entity_poly.pdbx_strand_id
1 'polypeptide(L)'
;MGFQLFLLACFCLVGMVFASPRPHTGMINDEFYRNVGAVYDLSNYEGLGAFILQNKTAPECMQLYSLQVSSIQICLPDCIDCEIATGGVPVFTVGQGDVQQMPPNVTTQVGSCICRLADPATPTDTRTVRLKTTPHDPAKDLKPFMQELSNPITNACSI
;
A
#
# COMPACT_ATOMS: atom_id res chain seq x y z
N MET A 1 -48.00 -0.26 -7.77
CA MET A 1 -46.92 -0.34 -6.76
C MET A 1 -45.70 -1.19 -7.19
N GLY A 2 -45.65 -1.80 -8.38
CA GLY A 2 -44.48 -2.63 -8.79
C GLY A 2 -43.34 -1.88 -9.51
N PHE A 3 -43.64 -0.78 -10.20
CA PHE A 3 -42.67 -0.11 -11.09
C PHE A 3 -41.62 0.74 -10.35
N GLN A 4 -41.97 1.32 -9.20
CA GLN A 4 -41.03 2.09 -8.36
C GLN A 4 -40.00 1.21 -7.64
N LEU A 5 -40.37 -0.02 -7.26
CA LEU A 5 -39.45 -0.99 -6.65
C LEU A 5 -38.39 -1.48 -7.66
N PHE A 6 -38.77 -1.57 -8.95
CA PHE A 6 -37.85 -2.00 -10.01
C PHE A 6 -36.79 -0.95 -10.33
N LEU A 7 -37.17 0.33 -10.37
CA LEU A 7 -36.23 1.44 -10.59
C LEU A 7 -35.23 1.60 -9.43
N LEU A 8 -35.66 1.34 -8.18
CA LEU A 8 -34.77 1.38 -7.02
C LEU A 8 -33.72 0.26 -7.05
N ALA A 9 -34.09 -0.93 -7.51
CA ALA A 9 -33.18 -2.07 -7.64
C ALA A 9 -32.11 -1.83 -8.72
N CYS A 10 -32.45 -1.16 -9.84
CA CYS A 10 -31.49 -0.82 -10.88
C CYS A 10 -30.47 0.23 -10.43
N PHE A 11 -30.84 1.19 -9.58
CA PHE A 11 -29.89 2.19 -9.06
C PHE A 11 -28.85 1.60 -8.09
N CYS A 12 -29.19 0.55 -7.33
CA CYS A 12 -28.23 -0.11 -6.44
C CYS A 12 -27.16 -0.93 -7.18
N LEU A 13 -27.44 -1.40 -8.41
CA LEU A 13 -26.50 -2.21 -9.18
C LEU A 13 -25.49 -1.38 -10.00
N VAL A 14 -25.80 -0.11 -10.30
CA VAL A 14 -24.88 0.78 -11.03
C VAL A 14 -23.84 1.42 -10.09
N GLY A 15 -24.07 1.41 -8.77
CA GLY A 15 -23.18 2.03 -7.78
C GLY A 15 -21.92 1.24 -7.40
N MET A 16 -21.79 -0.03 -7.80
CA MET A 16 -20.67 -0.89 -7.34
C MET A 16 -19.46 -0.94 -8.28
N VAL A 17 -19.48 -0.25 -9.43
CA VAL A 17 -18.40 -0.37 -10.43
C VAL A 17 -17.24 0.61 -10.19
N PHE A 18 -17.40 1.62 -9.32
CA PHE A 18 -16.38 2.66 -9.11
C PHE A 18 -15.62 2.57 -7.78
N ALA A 19 -15.83 1.52 -6.98
CA ALA A 19 -15.09 1.32 -5.73
C ALA A 19 -13.92 0.33 -5.87
N SER A 20 -13.48 0.04 -7.10
CA SER A 20 -12.15 -0.56 -7.28
C SER A 20 -11.13 0.58 -7.24
N PRO A 21 -10.15 0.55 -6.34
CA PRO A 21 -9.01 1.43 -6.37
C PRO A 21 -8.34 1.27 -7.73
N ARG A 22 -8.58 2.22 -8.63
CA ARG A 22 -7.95 2.22 -9.94
C ARG A 22 -6.51 2.65 -9.73
N PRO A 23 -5.53 2.03 -10.40
CA PRO A 23 -4.21 2.63 -10.48
C PRO A 23 -4.40 4.08 -10.93
N HIS A 24 -3.94 5.03 -10.11
CA HIS A 24 -3.94 6.45 -10.44
C HIS A 24 -3.24 6.66 -11.78
N THR A 25 -3.60 7.74 -12.48
CA THR A 25 -2.91 8.11 -13.71
C THR A 25 -1.41 8.25 -13.44
N GLY A 26 -0.59 7.40 -14.08
CA GLY A 26 0.86 7.31 -13.84
C GLY A 26 1.30 6.11 -13.00
N MET A 27 0.38 5.33 -12.41
CA MET A 27 0.75 4.09 -11.72
C MET A 27 1.00 2.95 -12.71
N ILE A 28 2.18 2.36 -12.61
CA ILE A 28 2.54 1.04 -13.16
C ILE A 28 1.52 -0.01 -12.68
N ASN A 29 0.99 -0.76 -13.64
CA ASN A 29 0.20 -1.98 -13.44
C ASN A 29 0.29 -2.84 -14.71
N ASP A 30 1.43 -3.51 -14.89
CA ASP A 30 1.73 -4.40 -16.03
C ASP A 30 1.73 -5.88 -15.60
N GLU A 31 2.22 -6.80 -16.43
CA GLU A 31 2.24 -8.23 -16.10
C GLU A 31 3.18 -8.59 -14.94
N PHE A 32 4.21 -7.79 -14.70
CA PHE A 32 5.25 -8.04 -13.70
C PHE A 32 5.09 -7.18 -12.46
N TYR A 33 4.74 -5.91 -12.60
CA TYR A 33 4.72 -4.94 -11.51
C TYR A 33 3.37 -4.25 -11.39
N ARG A 34 3.02 -3.89 -10.16
CA ARG A 34 1.95 -2.92 -9.90
C ARG A 34 2.27 -2.07 -8.70
N ASN A 35 1.80 -0.82 -8.74
CA ASN A 35 1.74 -0.01 -7.54
C ASN A 35 0.64 -0.51 -6.62
N VAL A 36 0.97 -0.65 -5.34
CA VAL A 36 0.05 -1.13 -4.31
C VAL A 36 -0.32 -0.05 -3.30
N GLY A 37 0.43 1.04 -3.27
CA GLY A 37 0.28 2.09 -2.27
C GLY A 37 1.35 3.17 -2.39
N ALA A 38 1.47 3.97 -1.35
CA ALA A 38 2.49 5.00 -1.21
C ALA A 38 2.90 5.18 0.26
N VAL A 39 4.14 5.62 0.46
CA VAL A 39 4.65 6.11 1.75
C VAL A 39 4.93 7.60 1.68
N TYR A 40 4.82 8.29 2.81
CA TYR A 40 5.02 9.74 2.91
C TYR A 40 5.91 10.10 4.09
N ASP A 41 6.69 11.18 3.94
CA ASP A 41 7.59 11.64 4.99
C ASP A 41 6.90 12.40 6.13
N LEU A 42 5.69 12.91 5.91
CA LEU A 42 4.86 13.53 6.95
C LEU A 42 3.58 12.73 7.23
N SER A 43 2.98 12.98 8.39
CA SER A 43 1.67 12.43 8.76
C SER A 43 0.57 12.98 7.85
N ASN A 44 -0.57 12.28 7.79
CA ASN A 44 -1.73 12.65 6.99
C ASN A 44 -1.50 12.65 5.47
N TYR A 45 -0.56 11.82 4.98
CA TYR A 45 -0.27 11.66 3.55
C TYR A 45 0.26 12.94 2.92
N GLU A 46 1.05 13.70 3.68
CA GLU A 46 1.62 14.98 3.31
C GLU A 46 3.13 14.87 3.01
N GLY A 47 3.67 15.89 2.36
CA GLY A 47 5.10 16.00 2.09
C GLY A 47 5.56 15.18 0.88
N LEU A 48 6.80 14.69 0.93
CA LEU A 48 7.38 13.87 -0.13
C LEU A 48 6.86 12.44 -0.03
N GLY A 49 6.35 11.94 -1.16
CA GLY A 49 5.82 10.59 -1.28
C GLY A 49 6.61 9.73 -2.25
N ALA A 50 6.70 8.44 -1.94
CA ALA A 50 7.20 7.41 -2.84
C ALA A 50 6.14 6.32 -3.00
N PHE A 51 5.96 5.85 -4.23
CA PHE A 51 5.10 4.72 -4.51
C PHE A 51 5.61 3.45 -3.85
N ILE A 52 4.74 2.48 -3.60
CA ILE A 52 5.14 1.13 -3.19
C ILE A 52 4.79 0.19 -4.33
N LEU A 53 5.77 -0.60 -4.78
CA LEU A 53 5.60 -1.55 -5.87
C LEU A 53 5.54 -2.99 -5.35
N GLN A 54 4.70 -3.79 -5.99
CA GLN A 54 4.69 -5.24 -5.88
C GLN A 54 5.13 -5.83 -7.21
N ASN A 55 6.09 -6.76 -7.15
CA ASN A 55 6.30 -7.72 -8.22
C ASN A 55 5.26 -8.86 -8.08
N LYS A 56 4.48 -9.08 -9.14
CA LYS A 56 3.36 -10.03 -9.23
C LYS A 56 3.82 -11.48 -9.37
N THR A 57 5.06 -11.68 -9.80
CA THR A 57 5.63 -13.01 -10.11
C THR A 57 6.45 -13.58 -8.96
N ALA A 58 7.23 -12.74 -8.29
CA ALA A 58 8.05 -13.12 -7.14
C ALA A 58 8.20 -11.92 -6.19
N PRO A 59 8.17 -12.13 -4.86
CA PRO A 59 8.44 -11.05 -3.91
C PRO A 59 9.82 -10.45 -4.16
N GLU A 60 9.88 -9.14 -4.37
CA GLU A 60 11.11 -8.40 -4.60
C GLU A 60 11.23 -7.22 -3.63
N CYS A 61 12.47 -6.99 -3.20
CA CYS A 61 12.81 -5.90 -2.30
C CYS A 61 12.99 -4.61 -3.10
N MET A 62 12.15 -3.63 -2.80
CA MET A 62 12.17 -2.31 -3.43
C MET A 62 12.79 -1.30 -2.47
N GLN A 63 13.67 -0.43 -2.97
CA GLN A 63 14.24 0.60 -2.14
C GLN A 63 13.22 1.70 -1.86
N LEU A 64 13.07 2.06 -0.59
CA LEU A 64 12.47 3.33 -0.20
C LEU A 64 13.66 4.27 0.01
N TYR A 65 13.81 5.33 -0.80
CA TYR A 65 14.99 6.22 -0.83
C TYR A 65 15.26 6.95 0.51
N SER A 66 15.67 6.20 1.54
CA SER A 66 15.92 6.63 2.92
C SER A 66 14.93 7.67 3.44
N LEU A 67 13.64 7.44 3.20
CA LEU A 67 12.57 8.32 3.67
C LEU A 67 12.27 8.06 5.15
N GLN A 68 12.04 9.12 5.90
CA GLN A 68 11.42 9.03 7.21
C GLN A 68 9.93 8.81 7.04
N VAL A 69 9.48 7.57 6.91
CA VAL A 69 8.07 7.26 6.66
C VAL A 69 7.22 7.56 7.90
N SER A 70 6.28 8.50 7.74
CA SER A 70 5.38 8.98 8.79
C SER A 70 3.90 8.66 8.53
N SER A 71 3.54 8.38 7.28
CA SER A 71 2.22 7.84 6.91
C SER A 71 2.29 6.94 5.67
N ILE A 72 1.31 6.05 5.53
CA ILE A 72 1.24 5.03 4.46
C ILE A 72 -0.19 4.92 3.96
N GLN A 73 -0.36 4.72 2.66
CA GLN A 73 -1.62 4.31 2.04
C GLN A 73 -1.40 3.01 1.29
N ILE A 74 -2.16 1.96 1.59
CA ILE A 74 -2.21 0.73 0.80
C ILE A 74 -3.56 0.69 0.09
N CYS A 75 -3.52 1.07 -1.18
CA CYS A 75 -4.70 1.36 -1.98
C CYS A 75 -5.34 0.10 -2.55
N LEU A 76 -4.68 -1.07 -2.58
CA LEU A 76 -5.25 -2.24 -3.24
C LEU A 76 -6.30 -2.98 -2.40
N PRO A 77 -7.39 -3.46 -3.04
CA PRO A 77 -8.41 -4.26 -2.37
C PRO A 77 -7.98 -5.73 -2.17
N ASP A 78 -6.94 -6.15 -2.88
CA ASP A 78 -6.34 -7.47 -2.71
C ASP A 78 -5.65 -7.49 -1.35
N CYS A 79 -5.82 -8.57 -0.60
CA CYS A 79 -5.12 -8.80 0.66
C CYS A 79 -3.61 -8.76 0.38
N ILE A 80 -3.00 -7.59 0.51
CA ILE A 80 -1.56 -7.35 0.30
C ILE A 80 -0.97 -7.02 1.65
N ASP A 81 0.14 -7.68 1.94
CA ASP A 81 1.01 -7.34 3.06
C ASP A 81 2.31 -6.79 2.53
N CYS A 82 2.65 -5.59 3.02
CA CYS A 82 3.91 -4.93 2.75
C CYS A 82 4.76 -4.95 4.02
N GLU A 83 5.87 -5.65 3.95
CA GLU A 83 6.90 -5.66 4.98
C GLU A 83 7.85 -4.51 4.70
N ILE A 84 7.93 -3.59 5.66
CA ILE A 84 8.82 -2.44 5.58
C ILE A 84 10.05 -2.74 6.44
N ALA A 85 11.22 -2.46 5.91
CA ALA A 85 12.50 -2.87 6.47
C ALA A 85 13.51 -1.72 6.59
N THR A 86 14.39 -1.85 7.57
CA THR A 86 15.53 -0.94 7.80
C THR A 86 16.81 -1.76 7.74
N GLY A 87 17.73 -1.42 6.83
CA GLY A 87 18.95 -2.20 6.61
C GLY A 87 18.68 -3.67 6.23
N GLY A 88 17.52 -3.93 5.62
CA GLY A 88 17.05 -5.26 5.24
C GLY A 88 16.49 -6.13 6.34
N VAL A 89 16.31 -5.60 7.55
CA VAL A 89 15.57 -6.26 8.62
C VAL A 89 14.12 -5.73 8.61
N PRO A 90 13.10 -6.58 8.45
CA PRO A 90 11.71 -6.17 8.58
C PRO A 90 11.45 -5.55 9.96
N VAL A 91 10.83 -4.36 9.99
CA VAL A 91 10.53 -3.62 11.23
C VAL A 91 9.04 -3.59 11.53
N PHE A 92 8.21 -3.50 10.50
CA PHE A 92 6.76 -3.55 10.62
C PHE A 92 6.12 -4.06 9.33
N THR A 93 4.89 -4.53 9.47
CA THR A 93 4.06 -4.96 8.33
C THR A 93 2.82 -4.10 8.28
N VAL A 94 2.45 -3.66 7.08
CA VAL A 94 1.20 -2.94 6.81
C VAL A 94 0.38 -3.75 5.82
N GLY A 95 -0.88 -3.98 6.18
CA GLY A 95 -1.84 -4.64 5.30
C GLY A 95 -2.64 -3.63 4.50
N GLN A 96 -3.76 -4.09 3.93
CA GLN A 96 -4.74 -3.21 3.28
C GLN A 96 -5.20 -2.05 4.18
N GLY A 97 -5.30 -0.87 3.58
CA GLY A 97 -5.78 0.35 4.22
C GLY A 97 -4.69 1.37 4.51
N ASP A 98 -5.05 2.40 5.27
CA ASP A 98 -4.18 3.54 5.50
C ASP A 98 -3.68 3.61 6.94
N VAL A 99 -2.45 4.11 7.08
CA VAL A 99 -1.83 4.51 8.35
C VAL A 99 -1.60 6.01 8.28
N GLN A 100 -2.55 6.78 8.83
CA GLN A 100 -2.51 8.25 8.81
C GLN A 100 -1.32 8.83 9.58
N GLN A 101 -0.88 8.14 10.64
CA GLN A 101 0.25 8.54 11.46
C GLN A 101 0.93 7.30 12.03
N MET A 102 2.25 7.23 11.91
CA MET A 102 3.04 6.16 12.52
C MET A 102 2.91 6.16 14.05
N PRO A 103 2.73 4.98 14.68
CA PRO A 103 2.78 4.88 16.13
C PRO A 103 4.13 5.36 16.67
N PRO A 104 4.16 6.03 17.84
CA PRO A 104 5.38 6.66 18.37
C PRO A 104 6.50 5.68 18.73
N ASN A 105 6.18 4.39 18.83
CA ASN A 105 7.11 3.30 19.16
C ASN A 105 7.60 2.51 17.93
N VAL A 106 7.24 2.94 16.72
CA VAL A 106 7.67 2.31 15.46
C VAL A 106 8.76 3.16 14.83
N THR A 107 9.83 2.54 14.35
CA THR A 107 10.88 3.26 13.61
C THR A 107 10.31 3.84 12.32
N THR A 108 10.55 5.12 12.09
CA THR A 108 10.15 5.83 10.87
C THR A 108 11.27 5.87 9.83
N GLN A 109 12.52 5.59 10.23
CA GLN A 109 13.63 5.46 9.30
C GLN A 109 13.63 4.09 8.65
N VAL A 110 13.22 4.05 7.39
CA VAL A 110 13.11 2.80 6.61
C VAL A 110 13.88 2.94 5.31
N GLY A 111 14.34 1.81 4.77
CA GLY A 111 15.19 1.78 3.58
C GLY A 111 14.66 0.90 2.46
N SER A 112 13.76 -0.03 2.75
CA SER A 112 13.23 -0.95 1.76
C SER A 112 11.86 -1.50 2.13
N CYS A 113 11.17 -2.08 1.15
CA CYS A 113 9.92 -2.78 1.34
C CYS A 113 9.79 -3.99 0.41
N ILE A 114 9.06 -5.01 0.87
CA ILE A 114 8.59 -6.13 0.06
C ILE A 114 7.07 -6.20 0.21
N CYS A 115 6.35 -6.18 -0.90
CA CYS A 115 4.90 -6.39 -0.91
C CYS A 115 4.56 -7.71 -1.57
N ARG A 116 3.69 -8.48 -0.92
CA ARG A 116 3.21 -9.79 -1.37
C ARG A 116 1.72 -9.94 -1.13
N LEU A 117 1.10 -10.87 -1.85
CA LEU A 117 -0.24 -11.35 -1.47
C LEU A 117 -0.14 -11.89 -0.05
N ALA A 118 -1.02 -11.39 0.82
CA ALA A 118 -1.17 -11.85 2.17
C ALA A 118 -1.62 -13.30 2.13
N ASP A 119 -0.70 -14.18 2.50
CA ASP A 119 -0.99 -15.60 2.65
C ASP A 119 -1.35 -15.86 4.12
N PRO A 120 -2.59 -16.26 4.42
CA PRO A 120 -3.00 -16.58 5.79
C PRO A 120 -2.24 -17.77 6.40
N ALA A 121 -1.55 -18.57 5.58
CA ALA A 121 -0.71 -19.68 6.04
C ALA A 121 0.75 -19.27 6.32
N THR A 122 1.18 -18.09 5.84
CA THR A 122 2.51 -17.58 6.15
C THR A 122 2.50 -17.04 7.58
N PRO A 123 3.32 -17.57 8.50
CA PRO A 123 3.42 -17.03 9.84
C PRO A 123 3.84 -15.57 9.72
N THR A 124 3.03 -14.64 10.25
CA THR A 124 3.49 -13.26 10.46
C THR A 124 4.79 -13.35 11.22
N ASP A 125 5.90 -12.93 10.61
CA ASP A 125 7.20 -13.05 11.28
C ASP A 125 7.10 -12.32 12.61
N THR A 126 7.22 -13.08 13.71
CA THR A 126 7.04 -12.61 15.10
C THR A 126 7.98 -11.46 15.48
N ARG A 127 8.91 -11.09 14.60
CA ARG A 127 9.86 -9.99 14.72
C ARG A 127 9.29 -8.63 14.27
N THR A 128 8.14 -8.60 13.61
CA THR A 128 7.55 -7.37 13.07
C THR A 128 6.27 -6.96 13.80
N VAL A 129 6.08 -5.65 13.97
CA VAL A 129 4.80 -5.11 14.48
C VAL A 129 3.86 -4.93 13.29
N ARG A 130 2.66 -5.52 13.34
CA ARG A 130 1.61 -5.23 12.34
C ARG A 130 0.94 -3.90 12.68
N LEU A 131 1.01 -2.94 11.77
CA LEU A 131 0.37 -1.64 11.95
C LEU A 131 -1.15 -1.75 11.83
N LYS A 132 -1.85 -1.03 12.70
CA LYS A 132 -3.30 -0.90 12.61
C LYS A 132 -3.63 0.06 11.46
N THR A 133 -4.43 -0.40 10.51
CA THR A 133 -4.90 0.41 9.39
C THR A 133 -6.35 0.88 9.60
N THR A 134 -6.72 1.96 8.92
CA THR A 134 -8.11 2.33 8.66
C THR A 134 -8.48 1.95 7.22
N PRO A 135 -9.77 1.75 6.89
CA PRO A 135 -10.18 1.60 5.50
C PRO A 135 -9.59 2.71 4.62
N HIS A 136 -9.11 2.33 3.43
CA HIS A 136 -8.52 3.26 2.49
C HIS A 136 -9.54 4.35 2.09
N ASP A 137 -9.11 5.62 2.09
CA ASP A 137 -9.94 6.79 1.76
C ASP A 137 -9.55 7.39 0.40
N PRO A 138 -10.30 7.09 -0.69
CA PRO A 138 -9.94 7.55 -2.02
C PRO A 138 -9.96 9.08 -2.19
N ALA A 139 -10.63 9.81 -1.30
CA ALA A 139 -10.64 11.28 -1.35
C ALA A 139 -9.29 11.88 -0.93
N LYS A 140 -8.44 11.09 -0.29
CA LYS A 140 -7.08 11.46 0.13
C LYS A 140 -6.02 10.81 -0.76
N ASP A 141 -6.44 10.29 -1.91
CA ASP A 141 -5.53 9.71 -2.86
C ASP A 141 -4.56 10.74 -3.43
N LEU A 142 -3.46 10.16 -3.89
CA LEU A 142 -2.22 10.75 -4.32
C LEU A 142 -2.28 12.14 -4.98
N LYS A 143 -1.36 13.01 -4.55
CA LYS A 143 -1.06 14.30 -5.19
C LYS A 143 -0.19 14.10 -6.44
N PRO A 144 -0.30 14.98 -7.47
CA PRO A 144 0.65 14.96 -8.58
C PRO A 144 2.10 15.13 -8.08
N PHE A 145 3.09 14.59 -8.81
CA PHE A 145 4.54 14.68 -8.55
C PHE A 145 5.16 13.70 -7.54
N MET A 146 4.56 12.53 -7.29
CA MET A 146 5.23 11.49 -6.48
C MET A 146 6.38 10.79 -7.21
N GLN A 147 7.38 10.35 -6.44
CA GLN A 147 8.54 9.65 -6.96
C GLN A 147 8.17 8.18 -7.28
N GLU A 148 8.35 7.78 -8.53
CA GLU A 148 8.31 6.36 -8.91
C GLU A 148 9.54 5.64 -8.34
N LEU A 149 9.31 4.55 -7.60
CA LEU A 149 10.38 3.64 -7.22
C LEU A 149 10.87 2.92 -8.47
N SER A 150 12.05 3.27 -8.93
CA SER A 150 12.53 2.88 -10.26
C SER A 150 13.42 1.64 -10.25
N ASN A 151 13.87 1.17 -9.08
CA ASN A 151 14.91 0.14 -9.02
C ASN A 151 14.63 -0.94 -7.95
N PRO A 152 14.40 -2.20 -8.36
CA PRO A 152 14.52 -3.34 -7.44
C PRO A 152 15.97 -3.44 -6.93
N ILE A 153 16.13 -3.78 -5.66
CA ILE A 153 17.46 -3.93 -5.03
C ILE A 153 17.64 -5.33 -4.51
N THR A 154 18.64 -6.01 -5.06
CA THR A 154 18.94 -7.43 -4.78
C THR A 154 19.49 -7.69 -3.38
N ASN A 155 19.92 -6.67 -2.62
CA ASN A 155 20.64 -6.83 -1.35
C ASN A 155 19.98 -6.14 -0.13
N ALA A 156 18.78 -5.56 -0.28
CA ALA A 156 18.22 -4.67 0.73
C ALA A 156 17.14 -5.31 1.63
N CYS A 157 16.88 -6.61 1.48
CA CYS A 157 15.99 -7.36 2.38
C CYS A 157 16.63 -8.71 2.65
N SER A 158 17.15 -8.88 3.87
CA SER A 158 17.60 -10.16 4.37
C SER A 158 16.40 -10.80 5.07
N ILE A 159 15.69 -11.67 4.37
CA ILE A 159 14.63 -12.51 4.96
C ILE A 159 15.30 -13.65 5.72
#